data_AF-A0A4Y2TXN2-F1
#
_entry.id   AF-A0A4Y2TXN2-F1
#
_cell.length_a   1.000
_cell.length_b   1.000
_cell.length_c   1.000
_cell.angle_alpha   90.00
_cell.angle_beta   90.00
_cell.angle_gamma   90.00
#
_symmetry.space_group_name_H-M   'P 1'
#
loop_
_entity.id
_entity.type
_entity.pdbx_description
1 polymer ?
#
loop_
_entity_poly.entity_id
_entity_poly.type
_entity_poly.pdbx_seq_one_letter_code
_entity_poly.pdbx_strand_id
1 'polypeptide(L)'
;MSRQALKKMITKFREAGELGVLQGRWRKQLSNKTTEEVALAVVERASGSQYSWTSARAVSRDLFLPWSTVQNVLRYIVKWYPYKIHVVQALKPADPDKRTQFFWPE
;
A
#
# COMPACT_ATOMS: atom_id res chain seq x y z
N MET A 1 -26.50 15.75 4.40
CA MET A 1 -27.69 14.85 4.34
C MET A 1 -28.95 15.69 4.25
N SER A 2 -29.96 15.27 3.47
CA SER A 2 -31.22 16.03 3.36
C SER A 2 -32.13 15.79 4.58
N ARG A 3 -33.01 16.76 4.90
CA ARG A 3 -34.01 16.63 5.99
C ARG A 3 -34.88 15.38 5.84
N GLN A 4 -35.22 15.00 4.60
CA GLN A 4 -36.01 13.80 4.33
C GLN A 4 -35.25 12.51 4.62
N ALA A 5 -33.94 12.45 4.31
CA ALA A 5 -33.11 11.30 4.63
C ALA A 5 -33.00 11.09 6.16
N LEU A 6 -32.90 12.19 6.91
CA LEU A 6 -32.80 12.17 8.37
C LEU A 6 -34.10 11.68 9.03
N LYS A 7 -35.25 12.14 8.54
CA LYS A 7 -36.56 11.61 8.98
C LYS A 7 -36.68 10.11 8.74
N LYS A 8 -36.24 9.62 7.58
CA LYS A 8 -36.25 8.17 7.26
C LYS A 8 -35.33 7.34 8.16
N MET A 9 -34.18 7.88 8.57
CA MET A 9 -33.31 7.21 9.54
C MET A 9 -33.98 7.11 10.92
N ILE A 10 -34.59 8.20 11.37
CA ILE A 10 -35.26 8.25 12.68
C ILE A 10 -36.46 7.28 12.72
N THR A 11 -37.25 7.20 11.65
CA THR A 11 -38.38 6.25 11.59
C THR A 11 -37.89 4.80 11.62
N LYS A 12 -36.87 4.47 10.81
CA LYS A 12 -36.26 3.12 10.82
C LYS A 12 -35.69 2.74 12.18
N PHE A 13 -35.02 3.67 12.86
CA PHE A 13 -34.50 3.43 14.20
C PHE A 13 -35.60 3.19 15.22
N ARG A 14 -36.71 3.95 15.14
CA ARG A 14 -37.86 3.77 16.04
C ARG A 14 -38.59 2.44 15.80
N GLU A 15 -38.67 1.99 14.55
CA GLU A 15 -39.34 0.74 14.17
C GLU A 15 -38.48 -0.50 14.44
N ALA A 16 -37.19 -0.46 14.10
CA ALA A 16 -36.30 -1.62 14.19
C ALA A 16 -35.46 -1.64 15.48
N GLY A 17 -35.41 -0.55 16.25
CA GLY A 17 -34.57 -0.42 17.44
C GLY A 17 -33.06 -0.26 17.16
N GLU A 18 -32.62 -0.54 15.93
CA GLU A 18 -31.26 -0.31 15.47
C GLU A 18 -31.23 0.35 14.09
N LEU A 19 -30.20 1.16 13.86
CA LEU A 19 -29.81 1.56 12.51
C LEU A 19 -28.93 0.44 11.99
N GLY A 20 -29.55 -0.64 11.51
CA GLY A 20 -28.85 -1.83 11.08
C GLY A 20 -27.63 -1.47 10.25
N VAL A 21 -26.45 -1.86 10.73
CA VAL A 21 -25.22 -1.74 9.95
C VAL A 21 -25.36 -2.81 8.87
N LEU A 22 -26.01 -2.44 7.76
CA LEU A 22 -25.96 -3.26 6.57
C LEU A 22 -24.48 -3.54 6.32
N GLN A 23 -24.11 -4.82 6.29
CA GLN A 23 -22.77 -5.22 5.88
C GLN A 23 -22.49 -4.46 4.59
N GLY A 24 -21.59 -3.47 4.67
CA GLY A 24 -21.30 -2.60 3.55
C GLY A 24 -20.82 -3.44 2.37
N ARG A 25 -20.69 -2.84 1.19
CA ARG A 25 -20.03 -3.52 0.08
C ARG A 25 -18.55 -3.77 0.45
N TRP A 26 -18.29 -4.91 1.07
CA TRP A 26 -16.94 -5.29 1.49
C TRP A 26 -16.08 -5.46 0.24
N ARG A 27 -14.87 -4.90 0.27
CA ARG A 27 -13.88 -5.22 -0.75
C ARG A 27 -13.56 -6.70 -0.59
N LYS A 28 -13.63 -7.45 -1.69
CA LYS A 28 -13.24 -8.87 -1.69
C LYS A 28 -11.80 -8.97 -1.16
N GLN A 29 -11.61 -9.86 -0.19
CA GLN A 29 -10.29 -10.19 0.30
C GLN A 29 -9.45 -10.75 -0.85
N LEU A 30 -8.17 -10.39 -0.89
CA LEU A 30 -7.24 -10.97 -1.86
C LEU A 30 -7.13 -12.47 -1.61
N SER A 31 -7.05 -13.26 -2.67
CA SER A 31 -6.92 -14.72 -2.53
C SER A 31 -5.51 -15.05 -2.04
N ASN A 32 -5.40 -15.99 -1.09
CA ASN A 32 -4.11 -16.39 -0.52
C ASN A 32 -3.08 -16.77 -1.60
N LYS A 33 -3.53 -17.47 -2.64
CA LYS A 33 -2.71 -17.80 -3.81
C LYS A 33 -2.03 -16.57 -4.44
N THR A 34 -2.80 -15.50 -4.71
CA THR A 34 -2.22 -14.27 -5.29
C THR A 34 -1.25 -13.59 -4.34
N THR A 35 -1.43 -13.74 -3.03
CA THR A 35 -0.55 -13.14 -2.03
C THR A 35 0.80 -13.85 -1.96
N GLU A 36 0.79 -15.17 -2.07
CA GLU A 36 1.99 -16.02 -2.09
C GLU A 36 2.77 -15.82 -3.39
N GLU A 37 2.09 -15.81 -4.54
CA GLU A 37 2.71 -15.55 -5.85
C GLU A 37 3.43 -14.19 -5.90
N VAL A 38 2.78 -13.14 -5.39
CA VAL A 38 3.41 -11.81 -5.31
C VAL A 38 4.61 -11.80 -4.37
N ALA A 39 4.53 -12.48 -3.22
CA ALA A 39 5.64 -12.54 -2.27
C ALA A 39 6.85 -13.28 -2.86
N LEU A 40 6.63 -14.42 -3.52
CA LEU A 40 7.69 -15.20 -4.16
C LEU A 40 8.35 -14.43 -5.30
N ALA A 41 7.57 -13.83 -6.21
CA ALA A 41 8.09 -13.07 -7.33
C ALA A 41 8.97 -11.87 -6.89
N VAL A 42 8.63 -11.25 -5.76
CA VAL A 42 9.43 -10.18 -5.17
C VAL A 42 10.77 -10.69 -4.66
N VAL A 43 10.80 -11.85 -4.02
CA VAL A 43 12.02 -12.48 -3.48
C VAL A 43 12.94 -12.96 -4.59
N GLU A 44 12.40 -13.66 -5.59
CA GLU A 44 13.16 -14.15 -6.76
C GLU A 44 13.82 -13.01 -7.53
N ARG A 45 13.09 -11.91 -7.72
CA ARG A 45 13.65 -10.75 -8.42
C ARG A 45 14.69 -9.99 -7.59
N ALA A 46 14.59 -10.07 -6.26
CA ALA A 46 15.56 -9.45 -5.37
C ALA A 46 16.88 -10.25 -5.32
N SER A 47 16.82 -11.59 -5.42
CA SER A 47 18.01 -12.44 -5.42
C SER A 47 18.80 -12.39 -6.74
N GLY A 48 18.12 -12.14 -7.87
CA GLY A 48 18.74 -12.13 -9.20
C GLY A 48 19.44 -10.84 -9.61
N SER A 49 19.39 -9.76 -8.82
CA SER A 49 19.96 -8.46 -9.22
C SER A 49 20.95 -7.90 -8.21
N GLN A 50 22.17 -7.61 -8.68
CA GLN A 50 23.26 -7.08 -7.87
C GLN A 50 23.02 -5.64 -7.36
N TYR A 51 22.04 -4.93 -7.94
CA TYR A 51 21.74 -3.52 -7.65
C TYR A 51 20.25 -3.14 -7.63
N SER A 52 19.31 -4.03 -7.95
CA SER A 52 17.94 -3.61 -8.22
C SER A 52 17.03 -3.81 -7.00
N TRP A 53 16.60 -2.67 -6.46
CA TRP A 53 15.31 -2.59 -5.80
C TRP A 53 14.22 -3.17 -6.70
N THR A 54 13.55 -4.21 -6.21
CA THR A 54 12.42 -4.82 -6.89
C THR A 54 11.23 -3.87 -6.89
N SER A 55 10.98 -3.24 -8.04
CA SER A 55 9.84 -2.35 -8.16
C SER A 55 8.53 -3.13 -8.18
N ALA A 56 7.54 -2.71 -7.40
CA ALA A 56 6.19 -3.28 -7.42
C ALA A 56 5.56 -3.24 -8.82
N ARG A 57 5.95 -2.27 -9.67
CA ARG A 57 5.51 -2.19 -11.07
C ARG A 57 6.07 -3.32 -11.91
N ALA A 58 7.31 -3.72 -11.68
CA ALA A 58 7.92 -4.80 -12.44
C ALA A 58 7.27 -6.13 -12.08
N VAL A 59 7.05 -6.41 -10.79
CA VAL A 59 6.31 -7.61 -10.33
C VAL A 59 4.88 -7.65 -10.88
N SER A 60 4.21 -6.50 -10.95
CA SER A 60 2.89 -6.37 -11.57
C SER A 60 2.88 -6.77 -13.05
N ARG A 61 3.94 -6.45 -13.80
CA ARG A 61 4.07 -6.87 -15.22
C ARG A 61 4.31 -8.37 -15.34
N ASP A 62 5.20 -8.93 -14.52
CA ASP A 62 5.54 -10.36 -14.57
C ASP A 62 4.33 -11.25 -14.22
N LEU A 63 3.53 -10.84 -13.22
CA LEU A 63 2.35 -11.60 -12.79
C LEU A 63 1.06 -11.20 -13.53
N PHE A 64 1.13 -10.24 -14.47
CA PHE A 64 -0.04 -9.65 -15.13
C PHE A 64 -1.14 -9.18 -14.15
N LEU A 65 -0.72 -8.72 -12.97
CA LEU A 65 -1.62 -8.23 -11.92
C LEU A 65 -1.67 -6.70 -11.92
N PRO A 66 -2.79 -6.09 -11.48
CA PRO A 66 -2.83 -4.66 -11.24
C PRO A 66 -1.76 -4.24 -10.23
N TRP A 67 -1.08 -3.12 -10.51
CA TRP A 67 -0.05 -2.59 -9.61
C TRP A 67 -0.58 -2.33 -8.19
N SER A 68 -1.84 -1.91 -8.06
CA SER A 68 -2.50 -1.71 -6.76
C SER A 68 -2.62 -3.00 -5.95
N THR A 69 -2.81 -4.15 -6.60
CA THR A 69 -2.86 -5.47 -5.94
C THR A 69 -1.49 -5.80 -5.36
N VAL A 70 -0.44 -5.69 -6.17
CA VAL A 70 0.94 -5.93 -5.73
C VAL A 70 1.30 -4.98 -4.58
N GLN A 71 0.95 -3.69 -4.70
CA GLN A 71 1.21 -2.71 -3.66
C GLN A 71 0.46 -3.01 -2.35
N ASN A 72 -0.79 -3.47 -2.44
CA ASN A 72 -1.57 -3.87 -1.26
C ASN A 72 -0.96 -5.10 -0.58
N VAL A 73 -0.56 -6.12 -1.34
CA VAL A 73 0.11 -7.31 -0.78
C VAL A 73 1.40 -6.91 -0.07
N LEU A 74 2.24 -6.12 -0.73
CA LEU A 74 3.50 -5.65 -0.16
C LEU A 74 3.29 -4.86 1.15
N ARG A 75 2.30 -3.94 1.17
CA ARG A 75 2.04 -3.11 2.36
C ARG A 75 1.34 -3.83 3.49
N TYR A 76 0.29 -4.59 3.20
CA TYR A 76 -0.60 -5.14 4.21
C TYR A 76 -0.21 -6.55 4.67
N ILE A 77 0.39 -7.36 3.79
CA ILE A 77 0.73 -8.76 4.08
C ILE A 77 2.22 -8.86 4.38
N VAL A 78 3.07 -8.45 3.44
CA VAL A 78 4.55 -8.50 3.59
C VAL A 78 5.06 -7.43 4.56
N LYS A 79 4.22 -6.43 4.89
CA LYS A 79 4.58 -5.29 5.77
C LYS A 79 5.81 -4.51 5.28
N TRP A 80 5.99 -4.45 3.96
CA TRP A 80 6.99 -3.60 3.32
C TRP A 80 6.53 -2.14 3.33
N TYR A 81 7.01 -1.42 4.35
CA TYR A 81 6.76 0.00 4.53
C TYR A 81 7.97 0.79 4.06
N PRO A 82 7.82 1.71 3.07
CA PRO A 82 8.93 2.53 2.56
C PRO A 82 9.69 3.28 3.66
N TYR A 83 8.99 3.68 4.73
CA TYR A 83 9.56 4.42 5.87
C TYR A 83 10.20 3.52 6.94
N LYS A 84 9.98 2.20 6.92
CA LYS A 84 10.65 1.24 7.82
C LYS A 84 11.83 0.53 7.16
N ILE A 85 11.96 0.65 5.84
CA ILE A 85 13.16 0.25 5.12
C ILE A 85 14.23 1.29 5.49
N HIS A 86 14.96 1.04 6.58
CA HIS A 86 16.05 1.90 7.00
C HIS A 86 17.12 1.90 5.90
N VAL A 87 17.17 3.02 5.18
CA VAL A 87 18.31 3.64 4.50
C VAL A 87 19.20 2.70 3.67
N VAL A 88 18.93 2.68 2.36
CA VAL A 88 19.72 1.98 1.33
C VAL A 88 20.97 2.75 0.89
N GLN A 89 21.17 3.95 1.42
CA GLN A 89 22.40 4.70 1.24
C GLN A 89 23.09 4.80 2.58
N ALA A 90 24.03 3.88 2.86
CA ALA A 90 25.00 4.12 3.91
C ALA A 90 25.60 5.52 3.66
N LEU A 91 25.24 6.49 4.51
CA LEU A 91 25.74 7.85 4.41
C LEU A 91 27.26 7.76 4.46
N LYS A 92 27.92 8.17 3.38
CA LYS A 92 29.37 8.27 3.41
C LYS A 92 29.72 9.39 4.38
N PRO A 93 30.83 9.30 5.13
CA PRO A 93 31.22 10.34 6.08
C PRO A 93 31.35 11.74 5.44
N ALA A 94 31.50 11.84 4.11
CA ALA A 94 31.59 13.09 3.35
C ALA A 94 30.25 13.63 2.79
N ASP A 95 29.12 12.92 2.97
CA ASP A 95 27.81 13.38 2.48
C ASP A 95 27.18 14.55 3.27
N PRO A 96 27.42 14.73 4.59
CA PRO A 96 26.87 15.86 5.35
C PRO A 96 27.30 17.22 4.78
N ASP A 97 28.60 17.37 4.46
CA ASP A 97 29.19 18.63 3.99
C ASP A 97 28.68 19.05 2.60
N LYS A 98 28.37 18.07 1.74
CA LYS A 98 27.81 18.31 0.41
C LYS A 98 26.35 18.76 0.46
N ARG A 99 25.63 18.41 1.54
CA ARG A 99 24.21 18.78 1.73
C ARG A 99 24.03 20.13 2.41
N THR A 100 25.04 20.62 3.12
CA THR A 100 25.03 21.97 3.72
C THR A 100 25.40 23.07 2.73
N GLN A 101 26.11 22.76 1.63
CA GLN A 101 26.31 23.69 0.52
C GLN A 101 25.05 23.80 -0.34
N PHE A 102 24.11 24.65 0.07
CA PHE A 102 23.07 25.13 -0.83
C PHE A 102 23.70 26.18 -1.76
N PHE A 103 24.09 25.75 -2.95
CA PHE A 103 24.64 26.65 -3.97
C PHE A 103 23.49 27.47 -4.57
N TRP A 104 23.41 28.75 -4.20
CA TRP A 104 22.54 29.71 -4.87
C TRP A 104 23.30 30.27 -6.09
N PRO A 105 22.80 30.11 -7.31
CA PRO A 105 23.34 30.85 -8.45
C PRO A 105 22.84 32.29 -8.39
N GLU A 106 23.78 33.25 -8.43
CA GLU A 106 23.50 34.67 -8.71
C GLU A 106 23.17 34.89 -10.19
#